data_AF-A0A942GU01-F1
#
_entry.id   AF-A0A942GU01-F1
#
_cell.length_a   1.000
_cell.length_b   1.000
_cell.length_c   1.000
_cell.angle_alpha   90.00
_cell.angle_beta   90.00
_cell.angle_gamma   90.00
#
_symmetry.space_group_name_H-M   'P 1'
#
loop_
_entity.id
_entity.type
_entity.pdbx_description
1 polymer ?
#
loop_
_entity_poly.entity_id
_entity_poly.type
_entity_poly.pdbx_seq_one_letter_code
_entity_poly.pdbx_strand_id
1 'polypeptide(L)' 'MTSTFFGFNIARRGMSAHKAALDVTAHNIANSSTAGYSRQQAIFQTTAPFNS' A
#
# COMPACT_ATOMS: atom_id res chain seq x y z
N MET A 1 11.40 5.56 24.30
CA MET A 1 10.80 6.89 24.07
C MET A 1 10.26 6.93 22.65
N THR A 2 8.99 7.27 22.45
CA THR A 2 8.40 7.44 21.12
C THR A 2 9.07 8.63 20.42
N SER A 3 9.60 8.43 19.21
CA SER A 3 10.28 9.48 18.44
C SER A 3 9.34 10.67 18.17
N THR A 4 9.86 11.91 18.20
CA THR A 4 9.13 13.13 17.82
C THR A 4 8.47 13.02 16.44
N PHE A 5 9.05 12.26 15.52
CA PHE A 5 8.56 12.05 14.16
C PHE A 5 7.76 10.76 13.98
N PHE A 6 7.38 10.09 15.06
CA PHE A 6 6.68 8.80 14.99
C PHE A 6 5.35 8.89 14.24
N GLY A 7 4.51 9.87 14.58
CA GLY A 7 3.23 10.10 13.90
C GLY A 7 3.39 10.45 12.41
N PHE A 8 4.38 11.27 12.07
CA PHE A 8 4.70 11.59 10.67
C PHE A 8 5.14 10.36 9.88
N ASN A 9 5.91 9.45 10.50
CA ASN A 9 6.31 8.21 9.85
C ASN A 9 5.11 7.28 9.61
N ILE A 10 4.14 7.23 10.52
CA ILE A 10 2.89 6.50 10.31
C ILE A 10 2.14 7.09 9.12
N ALA A 11 1.93 8.41 9.11
CA ALA A 11 1.22 9.08 8.02
C ALA A 11 1.92 8.86 6.67
N ARG A 12 3.24 9.00 6.61
CA ARG A 12 4.02 8.75 5.40
C ARG A 12 3.87 7.32 4.90
N ARG A 13 4.00 6.33 5.78
CA ARG A 13 3.85 4.91 5.43
C ARG A 13 2.43 4.60 4.96
N GLY A 14 1.41 5.12 5.62
CA GLY A 14 0.01 4.98 5.21
C GLY A 14 -0.23 5.56 3.82
N MET A 15 0.21 6.79 3.56
CA MET A 15 0.09 7.42 2.25
C MET A 15 0.81 6.62 1.15
N SER A 16 2.04 6.16 1.41
CA SER A 16 2.77 5.34 0.44
C SER A 16 2.06 4.01 0.15
N ALA A 17 1.51 3.35 1.18
CA ALA A 17 0.78 2.09 1.02
C ALA A 17 -0.50 2.29 0.20
N HIS A 18 -1.27 3.35 0.48
CA HIS A 18 -2.47 3.67 -0.31
C HIS A 18 -2.15 4.07 -1.75
N LYS A 19 -1.05 4.79 -1.98
CA LYS A 19 -0.58 5.07 -3.35
C LYS A 19 -0.32 3.78 -4.12
N ALA A 20 0.37 2.81 -3.53
CA ALA A 20 0.62 1.53 -4.18
C ALA A 20 -0.69 0.78 -4.52
N ALA A 21 -1.69 0.83 -3.63
CA ALA A 21 -3.00 0.23 -3.89
C ALA A 21 -3.75 0.91 -5.04
N LEU A 22 -3.64 2.24 -5.17
CA LEU A 22 -4.18 2.98 -6.32
C LEU A 22 -3.46 2.60 -7.61
N ASP A 23 -2.14 2.44 -7.58
CA ASP A 23 -1.35 2.04 -8.74
C ASP A 23 -1.76 0.62 -9.22
N VAL A 24 -1.99 -0.34 -8.31
CA VAL A 24 -2.54 -1.68 -8.64
C VAL A 24 -3.95 -1.57 -9.23
N THR A 25 -4.80 -0.71 -8.67
CA THR A 25 -6.16 -0.49 -9.17
C THR A 25 -6.14 0.09 -10.59
N ALA A 26 -5.30 1.09 -10.83
CA ALA A 26 -5.13 1.70 -12.15
C ALA A 26 -4.60 0.68 -13.16
N HIS A 27 -3.64 -0.15 -12.78
CA HIS A 27 -3.13 -1.22 -13.63
C HIS A 27 -4.20 -2.25 -13.99
N ASN A 28 -5.05 -2.67 -13.03
CA ASN A 28 -6.17 -3.56 -13.28
C ASN A 28 -7.20 -2.94 -14.25
N ILE A 29 -7.53 -1.66 -14.07
CA ILE A 29 -8.47 -0.94 -14.95
C ILE A 29 -7.90 -0.86 -16.36
N ALA A 30 -6.63 -0.50 -16.51
CA ALA A 30 -5.97 -0.41 -17.81
C ALA A 30 -5.98 -1.73 -18.60
N ASN A 31 -5.99 -2.87 -17.90
CA ASN A 31 -5.97 -4.21 -18.50
C ASN A 31 -7.32 -4.93 -18.47
N SER A 32 -8.41 -4.27 -18.07
CA SER A 32 -9.71 -4.92 -17.86
C SER A 32 -10.28 -5.54 -19.14
N SER A 33 -9.93 -5.01 -20.31
CA SER A 33 -10.40 -5.48 -21.61
C SER A 33 -9.46 -6.52 -22.25
N THR A 34 -8.33 -6.83 -21.62
CA THR A 34 -7.36 -7.81 -22.11
C THR A 34 -7.86 -9.22 -21.81
N ALA A 35 -8.17 -9.99 -22.86
CA ALA A 35 -8.65 -11.36 -22.71
C ALA A 35 -7.62 -12.22 -21.95
N GLY A 36 -8.09 -12.96 -20.94
CA GLY A 36 -7.22 -13.81 -20.11
C GLY A 36 -6.42 -13.07 -19.03
N TYR A 37 -6.60 -11.75 -18.87
CA TYR A 37 -5.94 -11.00 -17.79
C TYR A 37 -6.44 -11.43 -16.40
N SER A 38 -5.51 -11.68 -15.49
CA SER A 38 -5.79 -11.95 -14.08
C SER A 38 -5.44 -10.71 -13.24
N ARG A 39 -6.44 -10.20 -12.52
CA ARG A 39 -6.30 -9.00 -11.68
C ARG A 39 -5.39 -9.23 -10.48
N GLN A 40 -4.64 -8.20 -10.10
CA GLN A 40 -3.81 -8.18 -8.89
C GLN A 40 -4.54 -7.48 -7.74
N GLN A 41 -4.24 -7.86 -6.51
CA GLN A 41 -4.83 -7.25 -5.31
C GLN A 41 -3.72 -6.77 -4.35
N ALA A 42 -3.83 -5.52 -3.93
CA ALA A 42 -2.99 -4.99 -2.85
C ALA A 42 -3.47 -5.56 -1.50
N ILE A 43 -2.55 -6.11 -0.71
CA ILE A 43 -2.81 -6.65 0.62
C ILE A 43 -2.08 -5.78 1.63
N PHE A 44 -2.82 -5.17 2.56
CA PHE A 44 -2.24 -4.39 3.64
C PHE A 44 -1.82 -5.31 4.79
N GLN A 45 -0.65 -5.05 5.36
CA GLN A 45 -0.15 -5.73 6.54
C GLN A 45 0.44 -4.70 7.50
N THR A 46 0.31 -5.00 8.79
CA THR A 46 0.92 -4.18 9.83
C THR A 46 2.43 -4.42 9.86
N THR A 47 3.19 -3.37 10.15
CA THR A 47 4.63 -3.50 10.35
C THR A 47 4.93 -4.19 11.67
N ALA A 48 6.06 -4.89 11.75
CA ALA A 48 6.54 -5.49 13.00
C ALA A 48 6.59 -4.46 14.15
N PRO A 49 6.33 -4.88 15.40
CA PRO A 49 6.38 -3.99 16.54
C PRO A 49 7.78 -3.41 16.75
N PHE A 50 7.85 -2.15 17.18
CA PHE A 50 9.09 -1.36 17.28
C PHE A 50 10.11 -1.88 18.31
N ASN A 51 9.75 -2.88 19.11
CA ASN A 51 10.53 -3.44 20.21
C ASN A 51 10.49 -4.98 20.19
N SER A 52 10.68 -5.56 19.00
CA SER A 52 10.88 -7.01 18.82
C SER A 52 12.29 -7.42 19.21
#